data_AF-A0A7S1R4U1-F1
#
_entry.id   AF-A0A7S1R4U1-F1
#
_cell.length_a   1.000
_cell.length_b   1.000
_cell.length_c   1.000
_cell.angle_alpha   90.00
_cell.angle_beta   90.00
_cell.angle_gamma   90.00
#
_symmetry.space_group_name_H-M   'P 1'
#
loop_
_entity.id
_entity.type
_entity.pdbx_description
1 polymer ?
#
loop_
_entity_poly.entity_id
_entity_poly.type
_entity_poly.pdbx_seq_one_letter_code
_entity_poly.pdbx_strand_id
1 'polypeptide(L)'
;EKQITKSVLCSLLSGLMLITIGIFHTYMFAKFTPVYTETKCGDISATMDGLTVSPQTINLGIIIEVSCVNPNPYSIEIMDTNPGSVYVGHQREWQVGKLTVLPGSKLQEEGKGKVRVRMSAHISGPEADALVPHFLE
;
A
#
# COMPACT_ATOMS: atom_id res chain seq x y z
N GLU A 1 -32.17 -41.87 -41.96
CA GLU A 1 -30.82 -41.97 -41.35
C GLU A 1 -29.86 -40.82 -41.63
N LYS A 2 -29.55 -40.46 -42.88
CA LYS A 2 -28.49 -39.46 -43.20
C LYS A 2 -28.69 -38.05 -42.59
N GLN A 3 -29.92 -37.68 -42.23
CA GLN A 3 -30.23 -36.37 -41.66
C GLN A 3 -29.94 -36.28 -40.15
N ILE A 4 -30.05 -37.42 -39.43
CA ILE A 4 -29.79 -37.50 -37.98
C ILE A 4 -28.29 -37.38 -37.70
N THR A 5 -27.46 -38.01 -38.54
CA THR A 5 -25.99 -37.99 -38.43
C THR A 5 -25.40 -36.58 -38.58
N LYS A 6 -25.98 -35.73 -39.43
CA LYS A 6 -25.52 -34.34 -39.60
C LYS A 6 -25.83 -33.46 -38.39
N SER A 7 -27.02 -33.64 -37.79
CA SER A 7 -27.43 -32.87 -36.60
C SER A 7 -26.54 -33.19 -35.39
N VAL A 8 -26.24 -34.47 -35.17
CA VAL A 8 -25.35 -34.91 -34.09
C VAL A 8 -23.93 -34.37 -34.29
N LEU A 9 -23.41 -34.37 -35.52
CA LEU A 9 -22.08 -33.84 -35.84
C LEU A 9 -21.97 -32.33 -35.60
N CYS A 10 -22.99 -31.55 -35.99
CA CYS A 10 -23.04 -30.11 -35.72
C CYS A 10 -23.05 -29.81 -34.21
N SER A 11 -23.84 -30.56 -33.42
CA SER A 11 -23.89 -30.40 -31.96
C SER A 11 -22.55 -30.77 -31.29
N LEU A 12 -21.85 -31.78 -31.80
CA LEU A 12 -20.54 -32.17 -31.29
C LEU A 12 -19.48 -31.09 -31.59
N LEU A 13 -19.47 -30.56 -32.82
CA LEU A 13 -18.55 -29.49 -33.22
C LEU A 13 -18.79 -28.19 -32.44
N SER A 14 -20.05 -27.80 -32.24
CA SER A 14 -20.38 -26.62 -31.43
C SER A 14 -19.99 -26.82 -29.96
N GLY A 15 -20.22 -28.02 -29.41
CA GLY A 15 -19.77 -28.36 -28.06
C GLY A 15 -18.25 -28.27 -27.90
N LEU A 16 -17.48 -28.83 -28.84
CA LEU A 16 -16.02 -28.77 -28.83
C LEU A 16 -15.51 -27.33 -28.91
N MET A 17 -16.13 -26.50 -29.78
CA MET A 17 -15.79 -25.10 -29.92
C MET A 17 -16.03 -24.34 -28.60
N LEU A 18 -17.17 -24.54 -27.94
CA LEU A 18 -17.47 -23.91 -26.66
C LEU A 18 -16.48 -24.32 -25.56
N ILE A 19 -16.05 -25.60 -25.52
CA ILE A 19 -15.03 -26.07 -24.58
C ILE A 19 -13.69 -25.38 -24.83
N THR A 20 -13.26 -25.29 -26.09
CA THR A 20 -11.99 -24.61 -26.42
C THR A 20 -12.00 -23.13 -26.06
N ILE A 21 -13.13 -22.45 -26.28
CA ILE A 21 -13.34 -21.05 -25.87
C ILE A 21 -13.29 -20.94 -24.34
N GLY A 22 -13.96 -21.83 -23.62
CA GLY A 22 -13.92 -21.88 -22.15
C GLY A 22 -12.49 -22.04 -21.62
N ILE A 23 -11.74 -23.02 -22.13
CA ILE A 23 -10.33 -23.24 -21.76
C ILE A 23 -9.49 -22.00 -22.06
N PHE A 24 -9.66 -21.39 -23.22
CA PHE A 24 -8.94 -20.17 -23.60
C PHE A 24 -9.24 -19.03 -22.63
N HIS A 25 -10.51 -18.79 -22.29
CA HIS A 25 -10.88 -17.76 -21.31
C HIS A 25 -10.34 -18.06 -19.92
N THR A 26 -10.38 -19.31 -19.44
CA THR A 26 -9.79 -19.71 -18.16
C THR A 26 -8.28 -19.48 -18.16
N TYR A 27 -7.59 -19.82 -19.25
CA TYR A 27 -6.16 -19.56 -19.40
C TYR A 27 -5.86 -18.06 -19.37
N MET A 28 -6.61 -17.25 -20.12
CA MET A 28 -6.48 -15.79 -20.11
C MET A 28 -6.74 -15.24 -18.72
N PHE A 29 -7.77 -15.72 -18.02
CA PHE A 29 -8.05 -15.32 -16.64
C PHE A 29 -6.89 -15.68 -15.71
N ALA A 30 -6.39 -16.92 -15.72
CA ALA A 30 -5.26 -17.29 -14.87
C ALA A 30 -3.99 -16.48 -15.15
N LYS A 31 -3.75 -16.13 -16.42
CA LYS A 31 -2.56 -15.39 -16.84
C LYS A 31 -2.64 -13.88 -16.59
N PHE A 32 -3.81 -13.29 -16.81
CA PHE A 32 -4.01 -11.83 -16.76
C PHE A 32 -4.73 -11.33 -15.50
N THR A 33 -5.18 -12.25 -14.64
CA THR A 33 -5.65 -11.92 -13.28
C THR A 33 -4.59 -12.44 -12.30
N PRO A 34 -3.43 -11.74 -12.19
CA PRO A 34 -2.45 -12.14 -11.21
C PRO A 34 -3.11 -12.11 -9.83
N VAL A 35 -2.98 -13.21 -9.10
CA VAL A 35 -3.34 -13.24 -7.70
C VAL A 35 -2.41 -12.26 -7.00
N TYR A 36 -2.97 -11.11 -6.58
CA TYR A 36 -2.24 -10.11 -5.82
C TYR A 36 -1.55 -10.79 -4.66
N THR A 37 -0.22 -10.83 -4.72
CA THR A 37 0.57 -11.34 -3.61
C THR A 37 0.93 -10.16 -2.72
N GLU A 38 0.72 -10.32 -1.42
CA GLU A 38 0.94 -9.25 -0.45
C GLU A 38 2.40 -8.77 -0.49
N THR A 39 2.57 -7.45 -0.62
CA THR A 39 3.88 -6.80 -0.54
C THR A 39 4.40 -6.92 0.89
N LYS A 40 5.63 -7.40 1.05
CA LYS A 40 6.25 -7.56 2.38
C LYS A 40 7.13 -6.36 2.69
N CYS A 41 6.85 -5.67 3.78
CA CYS A 41 7.65 -4.55 4.28
C CYS A 41 8.31 -4.96 5.61
N GLY A 42 9.58 -4.62 5.80
CA GLY A 42 10.36 -5.11 6.95
C GLY A 42 11.22 -4.04 7.59
N ASP A 43 12.19 -3.51 6.86
CA ASP A 43 13.13 -2.56 7.43
C ASP A 43 12.51 -1.16 7.48
N ILE A 44 12.43 -0.62 8.70
CA ILE A 44 11.90 0.72 8.97
C ILE A 44 13.05 1.58 9.49
N SER A 45 13.30 2.70 8.81
CA SER A 45 14.23 3.74 9.26
C SER A 45 13.45 5.02 9.51
N ALA A 46 13.67 5.65 10.65
CA ALA A 46 13.06 6.93 10.97
C ALA A 46 14.14 7.99 11.16
N THR A 47 14.01 9.10 10.43
CA THR A 47 14.90 10.25 10.50
C THR A 47 14.10 11.48 10.87
N MET A 48 14.56 12.23 11.86
CA MET A 48 13.96 13.53 12.20
C MET A 48 14.25 14.54 11.09
N ASP A 49 13.19 15.18 10.59
CA ASP A 49 13.21 16.13 9.46
C ASP A 49 13.01 17.59 9.94
N GLY A 50 12.67 17.76 11.22
CA GLY A 50 12.62 19.06 11.86
C GLY A 50 12.09 18.96 13.29
N LEU A 51 12.68 19.72 14.19
CA LEU A 51 12.21 19.90 15.55
C LEU A 51 12.23 21.39 15.87
N THR A 52 11.08 21.96 16.17
CA THR A 52 10.99 23.31 16.73
C THR A 52 10.28 23.23 18.06
N VAL A 53 11.00 23.60 19.12
CA VAL A 53 10.50 23.66 20.48
C VAL A 53 10.36 25.12 20.85
N SER A 54 9.19 25.50 21.34
CA SER A 54 8.88 26.82 21.86
C SER A 54 8.08 26.66 23.16
N PRO A 55 8.01 27.68 24.03
CA PRO A 55 7.50 27.54 25.40
C PRO A 55 6.05 27.04 25.56
N GLN A 56 5.31 26.81 24.48
CA GLN A 56 3.95 26.27 24.45
C GLN A 56 3.64 25.45 23.19
N THR A 57 4.62 25.24 22.30
CA THR A 57 4.42 24.54 21.02
C THR A 57 5.62 23.68 20.67
N ILE A 58 5.35 22.45 20.23
CA ILE A 58 6.34 21.51 19.72
C ILE A 58 5.89 21.11 18.32
N ASN A 59 6.72 21.41 17.32
CA ASN A 59 6.55 20.86 15.98
C ASN A 59 7.62 19.81 15.72
N LEU A 60 7.17 18.64 15.28
CA LEU A 60 8.04 17.51 14.99
C LEU A 60 7.73 16.98 13.60
N GLY A 61 8.73 17.03 12.72
CA GLY A 61 8.74 16.36 11.43
C GLY A 61 9.57 15.09 11.53
N ILE A 62 9.00 13.95 11.14
CA ILE A 62 9.72 12.67 11.00
C ILE A 62 9.51 12.14 9.60
N ILE A 63 10.59 11.77 8.93
CA ILE A 63 10.54 10.98 7.70
C ILE A 63 10.75 9.52 8.08
N ILE A 64 9.77 8.68 7.75
CA ILE A 64 9.79 7.23 7.93
C ILE A 64 10.01 6.62 6.56
N GLU A 65 11.08 5.86 6.41
CA GLU A 65 11.39 5.10 5.21
C GLU A 65 11.20 3.62 5.50
N VAL A 66 10.33 2.98 4.71
CA VAL A 66 10.02 1.55 4.83
C VAL A 66 10.51 0.83 3.58
N SER A 67 11.38 -0.15 3.76
CA SER A 67 11.83 -1.02 2.68
C SER A 67 10.81 -2.13 2.46
N CYS A 68 10.33 -2.24 1.23
CA CYS A 68 9.32 -3.20 0.83
C CYS A 68 9.79 -4.04 -0.37
N VAL A 69 9.29 -5.27 -0.44
CA VAL A 69 9.53 -6.22 -1.53
C VAL A 69 8.20 -6.46 -2.24
N ASN A 70 8.15 -6.16 -3.52
CA ASN A 70 7.00 -6.38 -4.39
C ASN A 70 7.17 -7.72 -5.12
N PRO A 71 6.41 -8.76 -4.75
CA PRO A 71 6.47 -10.07 -5.41
C PRO A 71 5.68 -10.11 -6.74
N ASN A 72 5.04 -9.02 -7.15
CA ASN A 72 4.13 -9.01 -8.30
C ASN A 72 4.86 -8.70 -9.61
N PRO A 73 4.37 -9.24 -10.76
CA PRO A 73 4.95 -9.06 -12.09
C PRO A 73 4.62 -7.70 -12.73
N TYR A 74 4.54 -6.64 -11.91
CA TYR A 74 4.28 -5.27 -12.35
C TYR A 74 4.77 -4.27 -11.30
N SER A 75 5.16 -3.08 -11.73
CA SER A 75 5.59 -2.01 -10.83
C SER A 75 4.42 -1.36 -10.12
N ILE A 76 4.61 -1.00 -8.84
CA ILE A 76 3.63 -0.27 -8.03
C ILE A 76 4.15 1.15 -7.83
N GLU A 77 3.34 2.15 -8.13
CA GLU A 77 3.62 3.55 -7.83
C GLU A 77 2.56 4.08 -6.84
N ILE A 78 3.02 4.56 -5.70
CA ILE A 78 2.15 5.12 -4.66
C ILE A 78 2.00 6.61 -4.95
N MET A 79 0.88 6.98 -5.56
CA MET A 79 0.61 8.35 -6.02
C MET A 79 0.12 9.25 -4.89
N ASP A 80 -0.79 8.74 -4.05
CA ASP A 80 -1.29 9.41 -2.86
C ASP A 80 -1.95 8.37 -1.94
N THR A 81 -1.90 8.60 -0.63
CA THR A 81 -2.64 7.80 0.34
C THR A 81 -3.40 8.74 1.25
N ASN A 82 -4.64 8.39 1.59
CA ASN A 82 -5.40 9.10 2.60
C ASN A 82 -4.54 9.26 3.88
N PRO A 83 -4.33 10.49 4.37
CA PRO A 83 -3.42 10.71 5.47
C PRO A 83 -3.94 10.01 6.73
N GLY A 84 -3.06 9.25 7.39
CA GLY A 84 -3.34 8.62 8.68
C GLY A 84 -3.30 9.64 9.81
N SER A 85 -3.93 9.32 10.94
CA SER A 85 -3.87 10.13 12.16
C SER A 85 -2.80 9.59 13.11
N VAL A 86 -2.04 10.48 13.74
CA VAL A 86 -1.02 10.14 14.73
C VAL A 86 -1.57 10.44 16.12
N TYR A 87 -1.49 9.46 17.02
CA TYR A 87 -1.96 9.58 18.39
C TYR A 87 -0.84 9.31 19.40
N VAL A 88 -0.89 10.01 20.53
CA VAL A 88 0.05 9.87 21.66
C VAL A 88 -0.75 9.60 22.94
N GLY A 89 -0.12 8.91 23.90
CA GLY A 89 -0.71 8.55 25.19
C GLY A 89 -1.08 7.07 25.30
N HIS A 90 -1.25 6.59 26.54
CA HIS A 90 -1.48 5.17 26.84
C HIS A 90 -2.73 4.61 26.16
N GLN A 91 -3.80 5.41 26.06
CA GLN A 91 -5.02 5.05 25.34
C GLN A 91 -5.19 5.79 24.01
N ARG A 92 -4.11 6.35 23.43
CA ARG A 92 -4.14 7.12 22.16
C ARG A 92 -5.11 8.31 22.18
N GLU A 93 -5.25 8.94 23.33
CA GLU A 93 -6.26 9.98 23.56
C GLU A 93 -5.93 11.28 22.82
N TRP A 94 -4.64 11.55 22.55
CA TRP A 94 -4.21 12.82 21.97
C TRP A 94 -3.83 12.64 20.51
N GLN A 95 -4.65 13.18 19.60
CA GLN A 95 -4.27 13.27 18.20
C GLN A 95 -3.28 14.42 18.01
N VAL A 96 -2.02 14.08 17.76
CA VAL A 96 -0.93 15.06 17.68
C VAL A 96 -0.55 15.41 16.24
N GLY A 97 -1.05 14.68 15.24
CA GLY A 97 -0.58 14.89 13.88
C GLY A 97 -1.26 14.06 12.81
N LYS A 98 -0.71 14.21 11.61
CA LYS A 98 -1.09 13.43 10.44
C LYS A 98 0.14 12.78 9.81
N LEU A 99 -0.10 11.62 9.22
CA LEU A 99 0.86 10.82 8.49
C LEU A 99 0.53 10.94 7.00
N THR A 100 1.47 11.42 6.20
CA THR A 100 1.26 11.64 4.76
C THR A 100 2.34 10.92 3.98
N VAL A 101 1.96 10.12 2.99
CA VAL A 101 2.95 9.47 2.11
C VAL A 101 3.58 10.53 1.21
N LEU A 102 4.90 10.47 1.07
CA LEU A 102 5.61 11.33 0.13
C LEU A 102 5.52 10.74 -1.27
N PRO A 103 5.18 11.56 -2.29
CA PRO A 103 5.09 11.08 -3.66
C PRO A 103 6.45 10.60 -4.17
N GLY A 104 6.40 9.67 -5.12
CA GLY A 104 7.60 9.07 -5.74
C GLY A 104 8.08 7.78 -5.10
N SER A 105 7.26 7.16 -4.23
CA SER A 105 7.51 5.79 -3.76
C SER A 105 7.14 4.81 -4.88
N LYS A 106 8.16 4.15 -5.46
CA LYS A 106 8.00 3.15 -6.53
C LYS A 106 8.58 1.81 -6.08
N LEU A 107 7.82 0.74 -6.30
CA LEU A 107 8.28 -0.64 -6.14
C LEU A 107 8.38 -1.25 -7.53
N GLN A 108 9.57 -1.70 -7.91
CA GLN A 108 9.76 -2.36 -9.20
C GLN A 108 9.05 -3.72 -9.24
N GLU A 109 8.77 -4.19 -10.45
CA GLU A 109 8.33 -5.57 -10.69
C GLU A 109 9.32 -6.56 -10.07
N GLU A 110 8.81 -7.55 -9.33
CA GLU A 110 9.59 -8.61 -8.65
C GLU A 110 10.80 -8.07 -7.86
N GLY A 111 10.68 -6.85 -7.33
CA GLY A 111 11.80 -6.04 -6.90
C GLY A 111 11.65 -5.45 -5.50
N LYS A 112 12.67 -4.70 -5.10
CA LYS A 112 12.67 -3.92 -3.85
C LYS A 112 12.44 -2.45 -4.16
N GLY A 113 11.81 -1.76 -3.22
CA GLY A 113 11.72 -0.31 -3.25
C GLY A 113 11.48 0.26 -1.86
N LYS A 114 11.52 1.59 -1.79
CA LYS A 114 11.39 2.33 -0.54
C LYS A 114 10.12 3.16 -0.58
N VAL A 115 9.31 3.01 0.45
CA VAL A 115 8.14 3.85 0.68
C VAL A 115 8.50 4.89 1.71
N ARG A 116 8.38 6.16 1.33
CA ARG A 116 8.69 7.29 2.22
C ARG A 116 7.41 7.92 2.71
N VAL A 117 7.34 8.14 4.00
CA VAL A 117 6.19 8.73 4.67
C VAL A 117 6.68 9.86 5.56
N ARG A 118 5.99 11.00 5.50
CA ARG A 118 6.25 12.13 6.39
C ARG A 118 5.18 12.19 7.46
N MET A 119 5.63 12.14 8.69
CA MET A 119 4.81 12.42 9.87
C MET A 119 5.06 13.87 10.27
N SER A 120 3.98 14.63 10.41
CA SER A 120 4.03 15.98 10.97
C SER A 120 3.15 16.01 12.21
N ALA A 121 3.77 16.22 13.37
CA ALA A 121 3.09 16.39 14.64
C ALA A 121 3.20 17.83 15.12
N HIS A 122 2.08 18.36 15.60
CA HIS A 122 1.94 19.67 16.22
C HIS A 122 1.29 19.47 17.59
N ILE A 123 2.05 19.75 18.65
CA ILE A 123 1.59 19.67 20.03
C ILE A 123 1.60 21.09 20.58
N SER A 124 0.50 21.52 21.18
CA SER A 124 0.33 22.88 21.69
C SER A 124 -0.41 22.87 23.01
N GLY A 125 -0.12 23.82 23.90
CA GLY A 125 -0.84 24.00 25.16
C GLY A 125 -0.28 23.15 26.30
N PRO A 126 -1.11 22.78 27.31
CA PRO A 126 -0.67 22.05 28.50
C PRO A 126 0.05 20.73 28.21
N GLU A 127 -0.31 20.08 27.10
CA GLU A 127 0.31 18.84 26.62
C GLU A 127 1.74 19.07 26.12
N ALA A 128 2.00 20.23 25.50
CA ALA A 128 3.36 20.62 25.12
C ALA A 128 4.19 20.91 26.36
N ASP A 129 3.65 21.66 27.33
CA ASP A 129 4.35 22.01 28.58
C ASP A 129 4.78 20.76 29.37
N ALA A 130 3.95 19.71 29.36
CA ALA A 130 4.27 18.43 29.98
C ALA A 130 5.40 17.66 29.27
N LEU A 131 5.58 17.87 27.96
CA LEU A 131 6.54 17.15 27.12
C LEU A 131 7.86 17.89 26.91
N VAL A 132 7.86 19.23 26.96
CA VAL A 132 9.07 20.07 26.77
C VAL A 132 10.27 19.63 27.63
N PRO A 133 10.12 19.31 28.94
CA PRO A 133 11.26 18.91 29.77
C PRO A 133 11.99 17.66 29.26
N HIS A 134 11.27 16.72 28.64
CA HIS A 134 11.85 15.48 28.11
C HIS A 134 12.64 15.66 26.81
N PHE A 135 12.51 16.82 26.14
CA PHE A 135 13.25 17.13 24.90
C PHE A 135 14.48 18.01 25.13
N LEU A 136 14.70 18.50 26.35
CA LEU A 136 15.78 19.43 26.70
C LEU A 136 16.88 18.79 27.60
N GLU A 137 16.74 17.51 27.93
CA GLU A 137 17.79 16.66 28.54
C GLU A 137 18.70 16.04 27.48
#